data_AF-A0A9E4KLS1-F1
#
_entry.id   AF-A0A9E4KLS1-F1
#
_cell.length_a   1.000
_cell.length_b   1.000
_cell.length_c   1.000
_cell.angle_alpha   90.00
_cell.angle_beta   90.00
_cell.angle_gamma   90.00
#
_symmetry.space_group_name_H-M   'P 1'
#
loop_
_entity.id
_entity.type
_entity.pdbx_description
1 polymer ?
#
loop_
_entity_poly.entity_id
_entity_poly.type
_entity_poly.pdbx_seq_one_letter_code
_entity_poly.pdbx_strand_id
1 'polypeptide(L)' 'VEADQLEAATMELATEFANGPQVSMRLLKRSVYNAAEMNWEQSLDEIAAKTGISDHHPDSREGVRAFHEKRQPKFNDWLE' A
#
# COMPACT_ATOMS: atom_id res chain seq x y z
N VAL A 1 17.04 -1.43 -15.52
CA VAL A 1 17.96 -2.40 -14.90
C VAL A 1 18.54 -3.24 -16.01
N GLU A 2 19.84 -3.50 -15.98
CA GLU A 2 20.47 -4.42 -16.94
C GLU A 2 19.95 -5.85 -16.74
N ALA A 3 20.09 -6.71 -17.75
CA ALA A 3 19.48 -8.04 -17.75
C ALA A 3 19.95 -8.93 -16.58
N ASP A 4 21.24 -8.83 -16.21
CA ASP A 4 21.86 -9.54 -15.10
C ASP A 4 21.44 -9.00 -13.72
N GLN A 5 20.90 -7.78 -13.67
CA GLN A 5 20.41 -7.13 -12.44
C GLN A 5 18.89 -7.22 -12.27
N LEU A 6 18.16 -7.71 -13.28
CA LEU A 6 16.70 -7.70 -13.30
C LEU A 6 16.08 -8.48 -12.13
N GLU A 7 16.59 -9.67 -11.84
CA GLU A 7 16.09 -10.50 -10.75
C GLU A 7 16.31 -9.82 -9.39
N ALA A 8 17.52 -9.30 -9.15
CA ALA A 8 17.86 -8.62 -7.90
C ALA A 8 16.95 -7.40 -7.66
N ALA A 9 16.79 -6.53 -8.66
CA ALA A 9 15.93 -5.35 -8.55
C ALA A 9 14.45 -5.72 -8.39
N THR A 10 13.99 -6.79 -9.05
CA THR A 10 12.62 -7.29 -8.89
C THR A 10 12.39 -7.78 -7.46
N MET A 11 13.36 -8.49 -6.88
CA MET A 11 13.24 -8.98 -5.51
C MET A 11 13.37 -7.89 -4.46
N GLU A 12 14.17 -6.85 -4.70
CA GLU A 12 14.19 -5.65 -3.87
C GLU A 12 12.79 -5.01 -3.81
N LEU A 13 12.15 -4.82 -4.97
CA LEU A 13 10.80 -4.27 -5.05
C LEU A 13 9.75 -5.18 -4.37
N ALA A 14 9.83 -6.49 -4.59
CA ALA A 14 8.92 -7.44 -3.94
C ALA A 14 9.07 -7.43 -2.42
N THR A 15 10.31 -7.27 -1.93
CA THR A 15 10.63 -7.17 -0.50
C THR A 15 10.09 -5.87 0.08
N GLU A 16 10.21 -4.75 -0.64
CA GLU A 16 9.60 -3.48 -0.23
C GLU A 16 8.08 -3.62 -0.07
N PHE A 17 7.39 -4.22 -1.05
CA PHE A 17 5.95 -4.45 -0.95
C PHE A 17 5.56 -5.40 0.16
N ALA A 18 6.35 -6.45 0.40
CA ALA A 18 6.09 -7.41 1.47
C ALA A 18 6.18 -6.75 2.85
N ASN A 19 7.10 -5.80 3.03
CA ASN A 19 7.33 -5.09 4.29
C ASN A 19 6.48 -3.81 4.45
N GLY A 20 5.85 -3.33 3.37
CA GLY A 20 4.95 -2.18 3.40
C GLY A 20 3.58 -2.47 4.03
N PRO A 21 2.68 -1.46 4.11
CA PRO A 21 1.33 -1.64 4.64
C PRO A 21 0.46 -2.39 3.62
N GLN A 22 0.49 -3.73 3.69
CA GLN A 22 0.00 -4.58 2.60
C GLN A 22 -1.49 -4.37 2.28
N VAL A 23 -2.33 -4.10 3.28
CA VAL A 23 -3.77 -3.89 3.08
C VAL A 23 -4.01 -2.62 2.25
N SER A 24 -3.42 -1.49 2.65
CA SER A 24 -3.54 -0.23 1.93
C SER A 24 -2.98 -0.32 0.50
N MET A 25 -1.83 -0.97 0.33
CA MET A 25 -1.24 -1.20 -1.00
C MET A 25 -2.15 -2.05 -1.91
N ARG A 26 -2.77 -3.12 -1.39
CA ARG A 26 -3.71 -3.96 -2.16
C ARG A 26 -4.97 -3.21 -2.54
N LEU A 27 -5.54 -2.43 -1.61
CA LEU A 27 -6.73 -1.62 -1.86
C LEU A 27 -6.44 -0.58 -2.95
N LEU A 28 -5.36 0.18 -2.81
CA LEU A 28 -4.95 1.18 -3.81
C LEU A 28 -4.69 0.55 -5.17
N LYS A 29 -3.95 -0.57 -5.24
CA LYS A 29 -3.73 -1.30 -6.49
C LYS A 29 -5.06 -1.66 -7.15
N ARG A 30 -6.02 -2.20 -6.39
CA ARG A 30 -7.34 -2.54 -6.93
C ARG A 30 -8.08 -1.30 -7.43
N SER A 31 -8.09 -0.20 -6.66
CA SER A 31 -8.75 1.05 -7.03
C SER A 31 -8.19 1.63 -8.34
N VAL A 32 -6.87 1.66 -8.50
CA VAL A 32 -6.23 2.18 -9.72
C VAL A 32 -6.59 1.35 -10.95
N TYR A 33 -6.60 0.02 -10.84
CA TYR A 33 -7.01 -0.84 -11.95
C TYR A 33 -8.50 -0.69 -12.27
N ASN A 34 -9.37 -0.57 -11.26
CA ASN A 34 -10.80 -0.38 -11.48
C ASN A 34 -11.12 0.99 -12.09
N ALA A 35 -10.37 2.03 -11.72
CA ALA A 35 -10.55 3.39 -12.24
C ALA A 35 -10.36 3.48 -13.77
N ALA A 36 -9.61 2.56 -14.38
CA ALA A 36 -9.49 2.47 -15.84
C ALA A 36 -10.81 2.12 -16.54
N GLU A 37 -11.75 1.50 -15.82
CA GLU A 37 -13.04 1.02 -16.32
C GLU A 37 -14.24 1.80 -15.73
N MET A 38 -13.96 2.82 -14.92
CA MET A 38 -14.96 3.64 -14.23
C MET A 38 -14.95 5.06 -14.78
N ASN A 39 -16.08 5.75 -14.63
CA ASN A 39 -16.07 7.20 -14.82
C ASN A 39 -15.40 7.91 -13.63
N TRP A 40 -15.20 9.22 -13.77
CA TRP A 40 -14.54 10.03 -12.74
C TRP A 40 -15.25 9.98 -11.38
N GLU A 41 -16.55 10.22 -11.34
CA GLU A 41 -17.34 10.25 -10.10
C GLU A 41 -17.32 8.88 -9.39
N GLN A 42 -17.51 7.80 -10.15
CA GLN A 42 -17.41 6.44 -9.64
C GLN A 42 -16.03 6.14 -9.06
N SER A 43 -14.97 6.59 -9.74
CA SER A 43 -13.59 6.39 -9.27
C SER A 43 -13.33 7.13 -7.95
N LEU A 44 -13.86 8.35 -7.81
CA LEU A 44 -13.78 9.13 -6.56
C LEU A 44 -14.52 8.46 -5.40
N ASP A 45 -15.74 7.97 -5.63
CA ASP A 45 -16.51 7.26 -4.61
C ASP A 45 -15.86 5.94 -4.21
N GLU A 46 -15.29 5.21 -5.18
CA GLU A 46 -14.61 3.93 -4.94
C GLU A 46 -13.38 4.09 -4.05
N ILE A 47 -12.51 5.06 -4.36
CA ILE A 47 -11.31 5.31 -3.56
C ILE A 47 -11.66 5.87 -2.17
N ALA A 48 -12.68 6.73 -2.06
CA ALA A 48 -13.15 7.23 -0.77
C ALA A 48 -13.62 6.08 0.16
N ALA A 49 -14.31 5.08 -0.39
CA ALA A 49 -14.70 3.89 0.36
C ALA A 49 -13.49 3.07 0.82
N LYS A 50 -12.42 2.99 0.02
CA LYS A 50 -11.18 2.30 0.41
C LYS A 50 -10.40 3.05 1.48
N THR A 51 -10.36 4.38 1.40
CA THR A 51 -9.78 5.24 2.45
C THR A 51 -10.44 4.99 3.80
N GLY A 52 -11.78 4.91 3.83
CA GLY A 52 -12.52 4.60 5.06
C GLY A 52 -12.09 3.27 5.72
N ILE A 53 -11.70 2.27 4.93
CA ILE A 53 -11.17 0.99 5.44
C ILE A 53 -9.72 1.15 5.89
N SER A 54 -8.86 1.75 5.06
CA SER A 54 -7.44 1.88 5.37
C SER A 54 -7.17 2.74 6.60
N ASP A 55 -7.92 3.83 6.80
CA ASP A 55 -7.70 4.76 7.91
C ASP A 55 -7.85 4.10 9.29
N HIS A 56 -8.71 3.09 9.38
CA HIS A 56 -8.97 2.33 10.61
C HIS A 56 -8.08 1.08 10.75
N HIS A 57 -7.22 0.80 9.76
CA HIS A 57 -6.32 -0.35 9.80
C HIS A 57 -5.16 -0.10 10.78
N PRO A 58 -4.68 -1.13 11.53
CA PRO A 58 -3.56 -0.98 12.46
C PRO A 58 -2.30 -0.35 11.86
N ASP A 59 -1.99 -0.69 10.60
CA ASP A 59 -0.84 -0.13 9.88
C ASP A 59 -0.93 1.40 9.70
N SER A 60 -2.14 1.98 9.59
CA SER A 60 -2.29 3.44 9.46
C SER A 60 -1.91 4.13 10.75
N ARG A 61 -2.31 3.58 11.91
CA ARG A 61 -1.91 4.09 13.22
C ARG A 61 -0.40 3.98 13.41
N GLU A 62 0.21 2.87 13.00
CA GLU A 62 1.66 2.71 13.05
C GLU A 62 2.39 3.67 12.12
N GLY A 63 1.92 3.87 10.89
CA GLY A 63 2.52 4.81 9.94
C GLY A 63 2.54 6.24 10.50
N VAL A 64 1.42 6.70 11.06
CA VAL A 64 1.32 8.01 11.73
C VAL A 64 2.28 8.09 12.92
N ARG A 65 2.31 7.07 13.79
CA ARG A 65 3.19 7.02 14.96
C ARG A 65 4.66 7.03 14.57
N ALA A 66 5.07 6.18 13.63
CA ALA A 66 6.45 6.07 13.16
C ALA A 66 6.94 7.37 12.52
N PHE A 67 6.06 8.06 11.78
CA PHE A 67 6.34 9.39 11.24
C PHE A 67 6.61 10.41 12.35
N HIS A 68 5.74 10.49 13.36
CA HIS A 68 5.92 11.36 14.52
C HIS A 68 7.21 11.05 15.30
N GLU A 69 7.54 9.76 15.45
CA GLU A 69 8.72 9.26 16.16
C GLU A 69 10.00 9.28 15.31
N LYS A 70 9.93 9.68 14.02
CA LYS A 70 11.04 9.72 13.06
C LYS A 70 11.80 8.39 12.93
N ARG A 71 11.06 7.29 12.93
CA ARG A 71 11.61 5.94 12.75
C ARG A 71 10.93 5.23 11.58
N GLN A 72 11.52 4.12 11.15
CA GLN A 72 10.87 3.24 10.19
C GLN A 72 9.61 2.61 10.82
N PRO A 73 8.49 2.55 10.09
CA PRO A 73 7.31 1.86 10.54
C PRO A 73 7.51 0.34 10.52
N LYS A 74 6.81 -0.36 11.41
CA LYS A 74 6.70 -1.82 11.42
C LYS A 74 5.26 -2.21 11.08
N PHE A 75 5.02 -2.45 9.81
CA PHE A 75 3.69 -2.84 9.34
C PHE A 75 3.46 -4.34 9.50
N ASN A 76 2.19 -4.73 9.42
CA ASN A 76 1.72 -6.10 9.37
C ASN A 76 1.79 -6.90 10.69
N ASP A 77 1.74 -6.22 11.84
CA ASP A 77 1.57 -6.88 13.17
C ASP A 77 0.34 -7.81 13.23
N TRP A 78 -0.62 -7.67 12.31
CA TRP A 78 -1.82 -8.50 12.21
C TRP A 78 -1.60 -9.86 11.52
N LEU A 79 -0.41 -10.09 10.94
CA LEU A 79 -0.03 -11.38 10.33
C LEU A 79 0.58 -12.37 11.33
N GLU A 80 0.88 -11.93 12.55
CA GLU A 80 1.35 -12.75 13.67
C GLU A 80 0.20 -13.52 14.34
#